data_AF-A0A0K2Y116-F1
#
_entry.id   AF-A0A0K2Y116-F1
#
_cell.length_a   1.000
_cell.length_b   1.000
_cell.length_c   1.000
_cell.angle_alpha   90.00
_cell.angle_beta   90.00
_cell.angle_gamma   90.00
#
_symmetry.space_group_name_H-M   'P 1'
#
loop_
_entity.id
_entity.type
_entity.pdbx_description
1 polymer ?
#
loop_
_entity_poly.entity_id
_entity_poly.type
_entity_poly.pdbx_seq_one_letter_code
_entity_poly.pdbx_strand_id
1 'polypeptide(L)'
;MFQVIITRKQTTKAVTKNGKTEQGTLGELVVLDEGGQEVYKCYTMENAGEPTHESGQDKPIMPGDYTLHWDCTSVCVPPEWRRKNPYG
;
A
#
# COMPACT_ATOMS: atom_id res chain seq x y z
N MET A 1 -2.92 -15.16 -13.22
CA MET A 1 -1.87 -14.37 -12.54
C MET A 1 -2.23 -12.92 -12.73
N PHE A 2 -2.39 -12.16 -11.66
CA PHE A 2 -2.78 -10.76 -11.74
C PHE A 2 -1.55 -9.86 -11.82
N GLN A 3 -1.58 -8.89 -12.73
CA GLN A 3 -0.58 -7.82 -12.80
C GLN A 3 -1.06 -6.63 -11.96
N VAL A 4 -0.16 -6.05 -11.18
CA VAL A 4 -0.42 -4.82 -10.41
C VAL A 4 0.45 -3.70 -10.93
N ILE A 5 -0.21 -2.58 -11.24
CA ILE A 5 0.42 -1.34 -11.68
C ILE A 5 0.24 -0.30 -10.58
N ILE A 6 1.35 0.25 -10.09
CA ILE A 6 1.36 1.33 -9.09
C ILE A 6 1.88 2.60 -9.76
N THR A 7 1.03 3.63 -9.80
CA THR A 7 1.38 4.93 -10.39
C THR A 7 1.36 6.02 -9.33
N ARG A 8 2.46 6.74 -9.16
CA ARG A 8 2.49 7.93 -8.30
C ARG A 8 1.83 9.11 -9.01
N LYS A 9 0.94 9.81 -8.30
CA LYS A 9 0.23 10.99 -8.82
C LYS A 9 0.84 12.27 -8.29
N GLN A 10 0.89 12.41 -6.97
CA GLN A 10 1.41 13.62 -6.32
C GLN A 10 1.93 13.34 -4.91
N THR A 11 2.94 14.09 -4.49
CA THR A 11 3.30 14.20 -3.07
C THR A 11 2.51 15.34 -2.46
N THR A 12 1.86 15.10 -1.33
CA THR A 12 1.07 16.09 -0.61
C THR A 12 1.97 17.15 0.02
N LYS A 13 1.41 18.31 0.31
CA LYS A 13 2.11 19.34 1.08
C LYS A 13 2.43 18.82 2.47
N ALA A 14 3.57 19.23 3.01
CA ALA A 14 3.93 18.95 4.40
C ALA A 14 2.85 19.50 5.34
N VAL A 15 2.42 18.66 6.28
CA VAL A 15 1.53 19.05 7.37
C VAL A 15 2.28 18.84 8.68
N THR A 16 2.30 19.87 9.51
CA THR A 16 2.91 19.79 10.85
C THR A 16 1.81 19.70 11.90
N LYS A 17 1.82 18.64 12.71
CA LYS A 17 0.91 18.45 13.85
C LYS A 17 1.72 17.98 15.06
N ASN A 18 1.53 18.62 16.21
CA ASN A 18 2.22 18.28 17.46
C ASN A 18 3.76 18.18 17.31
N GLY A 19 4.35 19.07 16.51
CA GLY A 19 5.81 19.12 16.28
C GLY A 19 6.34 18.06 15.31
N LYS A 20 5.49 17.20 14.73
CA LYS A 20 5.86 16.26 13.68
C LYS A 20 5.39 16.78 12.34
N THR A 21 6.29 16.78 11.35
CA THR A 21 5.98 17.13 9.96
C THR A 21 5.91 15.86 9.15
N GLU A 22 4.77 15.62 8.50
CA GLU A 22 4.54 14.46 7.66
C GLU A 22 4.10 14.89 6.27
N GLN A 23 4.38 14.03 5.30
CA GLN A 23 4.00 14.14 3.90
C GLN A 23 3.56 12.76 3.42
N GLY A 24 2.62 12.73 2.49
CA GLY A 24 2.16 11.50 1.87
C GLY A 24 2.37 11.55 0.36
N THR A 25 2.44 10.40 -0.27
CA THR A 25 2.41 10.25 -1.72
C THR A 25 1.09 9.61 -2.10
N LEU A 26 0.24 10.39 -2.79
CA LEU A 26 -0.97 9.90 -3.42
C LEU A 26 -0.58 9.10 -4.67
N GLY A 27 -0.96 7.84 -4.68
CA GLY A 27 -0.81 6.94 -5.81
C GLY A 27 -2.14 6.38 -6.29
N GLU A 28 -2.07 5.61 -7.37
CA GLU A 28 -3.16 4.83 -7.94
C GLU A 28 -2.65 3.41 -8.14
N LEU A 29 -3.41 2.44 -7.64
CA LEU A 29 -3.15 1.02 -7.81
C LEU A 29 -4.22 0.45 -8.74
N VAL A 30 -3.78 -0.25 -9.78
CA VAL A 30 -4.64 -0.94 -10.75
C VAL A 30 -4.24 -2.40 -10.78
N VAL A 31 -5.22 -3.29 -10.77
CA VAL A 31 -5.01 -4.74 -10.94
C VAL A 31 -5.63 -5.17 -12.25
N LEU A 32 -4.84 -5.85 -13.08
CA LEU A 32 -5.25 -6.43 -14.35
C LEU A 32 -5.31 -7.96 -14.24
N ASP A 33 -6.31 -8.56 -14.86
CA ASP A 33 -6.34 -10.01 -15.08
C ASP A 33 -5.38 -10.45 -16.21
N GLU A 34 -5.37 -11.75 -16.52
CA GLU A 34 -4.48 -12.31 -17.56
C GLU A 34 -4.79 -11.79 -18.97
N GLY A 35 -6.01 -11.30 -19.21
CA GLY A 35 -6.42 -10.67 -20.46
C GLY A 35 -6.10 -9.18 -20.54
N GLY A 36 -5.51 -8.60 -19.48
CA GLY A 36 -5.27 -7.17 -19.36
C GLY A 36 -6.50 -6.35 -19.00
N GLN A 37 -7.60 -6.99 -18.59
CA GLN A 37 -8.80 -6.29 -18.13
C GLN A 37 -8.58 -5.77 -16.70
N GLU A 38 -8.88 -4.49 -16.46
CA GLU A 38 -8.94 -3.93 -15.12
C GLU A 38 -10.03 -4.63 -14.30
N VAL A 39 -9.62 -5.28 -13.20
CA VAL A 39 -10.52 -5.95 -12.26
C VAL A 39 -10.63 -5.23 -10.91
N TYR A 40 -9.67 -4.35 -10.62
CA TYR A 40 -9.68 -3.54 -9.41
C TYR A 40 -8.89 -2.26 -9.59
N LYS A 41 -9.36 -1.19 -8.96
CA LYS A 41 -8.69 0.10 -8.93
C LYS A 41 -8.97 0.85 -7.64
N CYS A 42 -7.92 1.43 -7.06
CA CYS A 42 -8.06 2.33 -5.91
C CYS A 42 -6.97 3.41 -5.88
N TYR A 43 -7.18 4.41 -5.05
CA TYR A 43 -6.13 5.36 -4.67
C TYR A 43 -5.36 4.84 -3.46
N THR A 44 -4.05 5.05 -3.46
CA THR A 44 -3.15 4.74 -2.34
C THR A 44 -2.66 6.04 -1.70
N MET A 45 -2.43 6.02 -0.38
CA MET A 45 -1.73 7.10 0.32
C MET A 45 -0.57 6.48 1.08
N GLU A 46 0.61 6.54 0.47
CA GLU A 46 1.85 6.03 1.05
C GLU A 46 2.57 7.14 1.81
N ASN A 47 3.47 6.79 2.73
CA ASN A 47 4.34 7.79 3.33
C ASN A 47 5.30 8.35 2.29
N ALA A 48 5.55 9.66 2.34
CA ALA A 48 6.52 10.29 1.47
C ALA A 48 7.95 9.84 1.86
N GLY A 49 8.83 9.77 0.87
CA GLY A 49 10.24 9.41 1.08
C GLY A 49 10.84 8.74 -0.14
N GLU A 50 12.08 8.28 0.02
CA GLU A 50 12.74 7.47 -0.99
C GLU A 50 12.09 6.08 -1.03
N PRO A 51 11.61 5.62 -2.20
CA PRO A 51 10.98 4.32 -2.33
C PRO A 51 11.97 3.18 -2.09
N THR A 52 11.44 2.00 -1.75
CA THR A 52 12.26 0.80 -1.54
C THR A 52 11.58 -0.47 -2.06
N HIS A 53 12.41 -1.49 -2.32
CA HIS A 53 11.94 -2.86 -2.57
C HIS A 53 11.79 -3.67 -1.27
N GLU A 54 12.30 -3.17 -0.14
CA GLU A 54 12.24 -3.84 1.14
C GLU A 54 10.82 -3.79 1.74
N SER A 55 10.27 -4.96 2.04
CA SER A 55 8.95 -5.09 2.69
C SER A 55 8.98 -4.68 4.17
N GLY A 56 7.84 -4.20 4.68
CA GLY A 56 7.66 -3.92 6.11
C GLY A 56 8.30 -2.62 6.59
N GLN A 57 8.72 -1.76 5.65
CA GLN A 57 9.28 -0.44 5.93
C GLN A 57 8.21 0.64 5.81
N ASP A 58 8.41 1.73 6.54
CA ASP A 58 7.57 2.92 6.48
C ASP A 58 7.98 3.83 5.31
N LYS A 59 7.94 3.28 4.08
CA LYS A 59 8.46 3.91 2.85
C LYS A 59 7.58 3.56 1.64
N PRO A 60 7.59 4.38 0.57
CA PRO A 60 6.85 4.05 -0.64
C PRO A 60 7.35 2.76 -1.29
N ILE A 61 6.42 2.04 -1.91
CA ILE A 61 6.74 0.90 -2.78
C ILE A 61 7.40 1.44 -4.04
N MET A 62 8.47 0.80 -4.50
CA MET A 62 9.10 1.13 -5.79
C MET A 62 8.09 1.12 -6.95
N PRO A 63 8.22 2.00 -7.94
CA PRO A 63 7.36 1.95 -9.12
C PRO A 63 7.81 0.79 -10.01
N GLY A 64 6.86 0.01 -10.54
CA GLY A 64 7.17 -1.11 -11.41
C GLY A 64 6.00 -2.07 -11.57
N ASP A 65 6.26 -3.19 -12.25
CA ASP A 65 5.33 -4.28 -12.44
C ASP A 65 5.44 -5.27 -11.28
N TYR A 66 4.30 -5.55 -10.65
CA TYR A 66 4.21 -6.48 -9.53
C TYR A 66 3.25 -7.61 -9.84
N THR A 67 3.56 -8.80 -9.32
CA THR A 67 2.60 -9.91 -9.31
C THR A 67 1.89 -9.94 -7.98
N LEU A 68 0.55 -10.01 -8.02
CA LEU A 68 -0.24 -10.29 -6.82
C LEU A 68 -0.40 -11.80 -6.63
N HIS A 69 0.14 -12.31 -5.52
CA HIS A 69 -0.18 -13.64 -5.03
C HIS A 69 -1.24 -13.51 -3.93
N TRP A 70 -2.48 -13.87 -4.25
CA TRP A 70 -3.53 -13.95 -3.25
C TRP A 70 -3.39 -15.27 -2.50
N ASP A 71 -2.94 -15.22 -1.25
CA ASP A 71 -2.98 -16.39 -0.37
C ASP A 71 -4.30 -16.38 0.41
N CYS A 72 -4.98 -17.52 0.43
CA CYS A 72 -6.16 -17.73 1.25
C CYS A 72 -5.71 -17.91 2.69
N THR A 73 -5.41 -16.80 3.38
CA THR A 73 -5.20 -16.88 4.82
C THR A 73 -6.53 -17.33 5.45
N SER A 74 -6.53 -18.50 6.10
CA SER A 74 -7.70 -19.04 6.83
C SER A 74 -8.04 -18.22 8.08
N VAL A 75 -7.30 -17.14 8.33
CA VAL A 75 -7.40 -16.27 9.48
C VAL A 75 -7.25 -14.81 9.04
N CYS A 76 -8.33 -14.02 9.10
CA CYS A 76 -8.26 -12.57 8.88
C CYS A 76 -7.42 -11.83 9.94
N VAL A 77 -7.08 -12.52 11.04
CA VAL A 77 -6.19 -12.06 12.11
C VAL A 77 -5.42 -13.28 12.65
N PRO A 78 -4.08 -13.27 12.61
CA PRO A 78 -3.26 -14.30 13.25
C PRO A 78 -3.68 -14.49 14.73
N PRO A 79 -3.79 -15.73 15.24
CA PRO A 79 -4.30 -16.00 16.59
C PRO A 79 -3.65 -15.15 17.69
N GLU A 80 -2.35 -14.89 17.56
CA GLU A 80 -1.53 -14.09 18.48
C GLU A 80 -1.85 -12.60 18.46
N TRP A 81 -2.59 -12.11 17.44
CA TRP A 81 -3.02 -10.71 17.29
C TRP A 81 -4.51 -10.51 17.61
N ARG A 82 -5.27 -11.59 17.84
CA ARG A 82 -6.71 -11.53 18.18
C ARG A 82 -7.01 -10.92 19.55
N ARG A 83 -5.99 -10.74 20.40
CA ARG A 83 -6.12 -10.11 21.72
C ARG A 83 -5.08 -9.02 21.89
N LYS A 84 -5.32 -7.87 21.28
CA LYS A 84 -4.82 -6.56 21.70
C LYS A 84 -5.64 -5.50 20.95
N ASN A 85 -6.92 -5.39 21.30
CA ASN A 85 -7.59 -4.12 21.08
C ASN A 85 -7.29 -3.23 22.30
N PRO A 86 -6.42 -2.20 22.20
CA PRO A 86 -6.27 -1.22 23.26
C PRO A 86 -7.54 -0.36 23.48
N TYR A 87 -8.58 -0.54 22.65
CA TYR A 87 -9.84 0.20 22.68
C TYR A 87 -11.13 -0.66 22.72
N GLY A 88 -11.06 -1.97 22.99
CA GLY A 88 -12.23 -2.85 23.21
C GLY A 88 -12.57 -3.79 22.06
#